data_AF-A0A370KZ76-F1
#
_entry.id   AF-A0A370KZ76-F1
#
_cell.length_a   1.000
_cell.length_b   1.000
_cell.length_c   1.000
_cell.angle_alpha   90.00
_cell.angle_beta   90.00
_cell.angle_gamma   90.00
#
_symmetry.space_group_name_H-M   'P 1'
#
loop_
_entity.id
_entity.type
_entity.pdbx_description
1 polymer ?
#
loop_
_entity_poly.entity_id
_entity_poly.type
_entity_poly.pdbx_seq_one_letter_code
_entity_poly.pdbx_strand_id
1 'polypeptide(L)'
;MATRSQAREMELSPFDNDEQYVSLVDLMKRGRPLALVGAGASIPTGYPSWDQLLHQLNDELGKGGSTAPKLLSVLKELQDPAWQAEELYNSLGPERFDAFMGSTFGERRDVVEPHHTIAKLGFRHILTTNFEFCAEIAMERAMGTAPKRVDWSQVDQVHDFFADLSDPNAPSSIVYLHGHALAPQNIVLTESAYSRTYLREENRRRLMALFMTQPVVFIGFSMNDPDLSQIMREVLFSLPNPPLPAKKDAAKRHWRRHFAIFGYRTAPERDLIRRRMQGKYGLHTVFYRIEPTPDGQSYSHDNLLALLTALGNRGQTPPPRKEKDISIRVVASPQASRLPSTILASAPDITEQTDLFNLDPHKGRFGQASESDGLSLRVANVRRRRDYVEFDLVVKGSGKRRLRESVRFHYHPTFDPRSEVVEPSAQGEVRTTLRAVGAFTVGAITENTRLELDLAEDPRFPKWFRDS
;
A
#
# COMPACT_ATOMS: atom_id res chain seq x y z
N MET A 1 -19.84 24.87 37.59
CA MET A 1 -18.40 24.94 37.29
C MET A 1 -17.97 23.59 36.73
N ALA A 2 -18.09 23.42 35.42
CA ALA A 2 -17.52 22.28 34.71
C ALA A 2 -16.01 22.50 34.58
N THR A 3 -15.23 21.50 34.95
CA THR A 3 -13.77 21.54 34.96
C THR A 3 -13.24 21.73 33.54
N ARG A 4 -12.14 22.50 33.45
CA ARG A 4 -11.31 22.81 32.26
C ARG A 4 -10.78 21.58 31.48
N SER A 5 -11.28 20.38 31.76
CA SER A 5 -11.03 19.12 31.05
C SER A 5 -11.70 19.07 29.66
N GLN A 6 -12.67 19.94 29.38
CA GLN A 6 -13.30 20.11 28.05
C GLN A 6 -12.56 21.13 27.14
N ALA A 7 -11.37 21.58 27.51
CA ALA A 7 -10.60 22.52 26.70
C ALA A 7 -9.75 21.79 25.65
N ARG A 8 -10.23 21.83 24.39
CA ARG A 8 -9.54 21.47 23.13
C ARG A 8 -9.30 19.97 22.90
N GLU A 9 -10.32 19.27 22.40
CA GLU A 9 -10.09 18.54 21.16
C GLU A 9 -9.62 19.57 20.13
N MET A 10 -8.31 19.67 19.91
CA MET A 10 -7.80 20.39 18.74
C MET A 10 -8.36 19.66 17.53
N GLU A 11 -9.29 20.27 16.80
CA GLU A 11 -9.73 19.82 15.47
C GLU A 11 -8.48 19.45 14.66
N LEU A 12 -8.22 18.15 14.54
CA LEU A 12 -7.13 17.65 13.74
C LEU A 12 -7.57 17.86 12.28
N SER A 13 -6.76 18.61 11.53
CA SER A 13 -7.00 18.85 10.10
C SER A 13 -7.34 17.52 9.40
N PRO A 14 -8.38 17.48 8.55
CA PRO A 14 -8.79 16.25 7.85
C PRO A 14 -7.69 15.69 6.95
N PHE A 15 -6.75 16.55 6.53
CA PHE A 15 -5.59 16.17 5.74
C PHE A 15 -4.34 16.98 6.11
N ASP A 16 -3.18 16.45 5.70
CA ASP A 16 -1.89 17.10 5.88
C ASP A 16 -1.73 18.25 4.88
N ASN A 17 -1.59 19.47 5.42
CA ASN A 17 -1.27 20.67 4.64
C ASN A 17 0.24 20.93 4.66
N ASP A 18 1.01 19.93 4.22
CA ASP A 18 2.48 19.96 4.21
C ASP A 18 3.04 20.46 2.86
N GLU A 19 4.37 20.46 2.75
CA GLU A 19 5.05 20.91 1.53
C GLU A 19 4.68 20.07 0.28
N GLN A 20 4.33 18.79 0.43
CA GLN A 20 3.91 17.94 -0.68
C GLN A 20 2.50 18.28 -1.14
N TYR A 21 1.59 18.59 -0.21
CA TYR A 21 0.28 19.14 -0.54
C TYR A 21 0.41 20.46 -1.31
N VAL A 22 1.23 21.40 -0.82
CA VAL A 22 1.47 22.68 -1.51
C VAL A 22 2.05 22.47 -2.91
N SER A 23 2.99 21.53 -3.04
CA SER A 23 3.59 21.19 -4.34
C SER A 23 2.56 20.58 -5.31
N LEU A 24 1.61 19.78 -4.81
CA LEU A 24 0.50 19.25 -5.60
C LEU A 24 -0.44 20.37 -6.05
N VAL A 25 -0.80 21.30 -5.16
CA VAL A 25 -1.61 22.48 -5.50
C VAL A 25 -0.94 23.30 -6.59
N ASP A 26 0.37 23.53 -6.49
CA ASP A 26 1.15 24.24 -7.51
C ASP A 26 1.14 23.50 -8.86
N LEU A 27 1.29 22.18 -8.85
CA LEU A 27 1.19 21.35 -10.05
C LEU A 27 -0.18 21.50 -10.71
N MET A 28 -1.26 21.38 -9.93
CA MET A 28 -2.65 21.50 -10.40
C MET A 28 -2.99 22.92 -10.89
N LYS A 29 -2.26 23.95 -10.44
CA LYS A 29 -2.40 25.34 -10.91
C LYS A 29 -1.64 25.61 -12.21
N ARG A 30 -0.42 25.08 -12.32
CA ARG A 30 0.49 25.35 -13.46
C ARG A 30 0.14 24.55 -14.70
N GLY A 31 -0.53 23.40 -14.54
CA GLY A 31 -0.92 22.55 -15.65
C GLY A 31 -2.09 21.64 -15.29
N ARG A 32 -2.47 20.81 -16.26
CA ARG A 32 -3.46 19.74 -16.07
C ARG A 32 -2.67 18.42 -16.04
N PRO A 33 -2.32 17.87 -14.87
CA PRO A 33 -1.66 16.58 -14.82
C PRO A 33 -2.63 15.46 -15.25
N LEU A 34 -2.09 14.27 -15.45
CA LEU A 34 -2.90 13.06 -15.58
C LEU A 34 -3.34 12.60 -14.18
N ALA A 35 -4.51 11.99 -14.08
CA ALA A 35 -4.88 11.20 -12.91
C ALA A 35 -4.70 9.71 -13.23
N LEU A 36 -4.30 8.91 -12.24
CA LEU A 36 -4.43 7.46 -12.28
C LEU A 36 -5.33 7.03 -11.13
N VAL A 37 -6.51 6.52 -11.46
CA VAL A 37 -7.56 6.13 -10.51
C VAL A 37 -7.55 4.61 -10.34
N GLY A 38 -7.47 4.16 -9.09
CA GLY A 38 -7.54 2.76 -8.71
C GLY A 38 -8.88 2.36 -8.10
N ALA A 39 -9.01 1.08 -7.77
CA ALA A 39 -10.27 0.47 -7.33
C ALA A 39 -10.82 1.12 -6.04
N GLY A 40 -9.95 1.70 -5.21
CA GLY A 40 -10.34 2.40 -3.98
C GLY A 40 -11.33 3.54 -4.22
N ALA A 41 -11.33 4.17 -5.40
CA ALA A 41 -12.30 5.21 -5.75
C ALA A 41 -13.69 4.64 -6.12
N SER A 42 -13.78 3.37 -6.52
CA SER A 42 -15.01 2.74 -7.00
C SER A 42 -15.72 1.89 -5.95
N ILE A 43 -15.05 1.54 -4.85
CA ILE A 43 -15.64 0.81 -3.71
C ILE A 43 -16.89 1.49 -3.16
N PRO A 44 -16.94 2.83 -2.95
CA PRO A 44 -18.16 3.49 -2.46
C PRO A 44 -19.36 3.37 -3.41
N THR A 45 -19.13 3.17 -4.71
CA THR A 45 -20.19 2.91 -5.72
C THR A 45 -20.66 1.44 -5.70
N GLY A 46 -20.06 0.63 -4.81
CA GLY A 46 -20.39 -0.78 -4.60
C GLY A 46 -19.71 -1.74 -5.56
N TYR A 47 -18.65 -1.31 -6.27
CA TYR A 47 -17.79 -2.24 -7.00
C TYR A 47 -16.85 -2.95 -6.03
N PRO A 48 -16.53 -4.23 -6.26
CA PRO A 48 -15.74 -5.00 -5.32
C PRO A 48 -14.28 -4.52 -5.28
N SER A 49 -13.67 -4.63 -4.10
CA SER A 49 -12.21 -4.71 -4.00
C SER A 49 -11.69 -6.00 -4.63
N TRP A 50 -10.37 -6.12 -4.81
CA TRP A 50 -9.74 -7.36 -5.29
C TRP A 50 -10.12 -8.59 -4.45
N ASP A 51 -10.05 -8.47 -3.13
CA ASP A 51 -10.39 -9.54 -2.20
C ASP A 51 -11.88 -9.94 -2.31
N GLN A 52 -12.77 -8.94 -2.35
CA GLN A 52 -14.20 -9.17 -2.54
C GLN A 52 -14.49 -9.82 -3.89
N LEU A 53 -13.78 -9.43 -4.96
CA LEU A 53 -13.92 -10.00 -6.29
C LEU A 53 -13.51 -11.48 -6.31
N LEU A 54 -12.36 -11.82 -5.72
CA LEU A 54 -11.90 -13.19 -5.60
C LEU A 54 -12.86 -14.05 -4.78
N HIS A 55 -13.44 -13.50 -3.71
CA HIS A 55 -14.50 -14.17 -2.96
C HIS A 55 -15.74 -14.42 -3.80
N GLN A 56 -16.23 -13.42 -4.54
CA GLN A 56 -17.40 -13.58 -5.41
C GLN A 56 -17.15 -14.57 -6.57
N LEU A 57 -15.94 -14.59 -7.14
CA LEU A 57 -15.54 -15.58 -8.15
C LEU A 57 -15.49 -17.00 -7.57
N ASN A 58 -14.99 -17.17 -6.35
CA ASN A 58 -15.03 -18.47 -5.65
C ASN A 58 -16.46 -18.94 -5.42
N ASP A 59 -17.35 -18.04 -5.01
CA ASP A 59 -18.77 -18.35 -4.81
C ASP A 59 -19.44 -18.71 -6.14
N GLU A 60 -19.09 -18.00 -7.22
CA GLU A 60 -19.53 -18.33 -8.57
C GLU A 60 -19.07 -19.74 -8.94
N LEU A 61 -17.79 -20.08 -8.74
CA LEU A 61 -17.29 -21.42 -9.00
C LEU A 61 -18.06 -22.50 -8.21
N GLY A 62 -18.42 -22.23 -6.95
CA GLY A 62 -19.22 -23.11 -6.09
C GLY A 62 -20.61 -23.45 -6.65
N LYS A 63 -21.25 -22.53 -7.38
CA LYS A 63 -22.56 -22.78 -8.02
C LYS A 63 -22.50 -23.83 -9.15
N GLY A 64 -21.30 -24.15 -9.65
CA GLY A 64 -21.07 -25.14 -10.71
C GLY A 64 -21.17 -26.61 -10.27
N GLY A 65 -21.39 -26.88 -8.97
CA GLY A 65 -21.80 -28.20 -8.47
C GLY A 65 -20.72 -29.28 -8.33
N SER A 66 -19.47 -29.04 -8.75
CA SER A 66 -18.42 -30.08 -8.73
C SER A 66 -17.02 -29.60 -8.30
N THR A 67 -16.93 -28.55 -7.49
CA THR A 67 -15.63 -28.04 -7.00
C THR A 67 -15.30 -28.64 -5.64
N ALA A 68 -14.14 -29.30 -5.52
CA ALA A 68 -13.70 -29.86 -4.25
C ALA A 68 -13.47 -28.73 -3.21
N PRO A 69 -14.07 -28.79 -2.00
CA PRO A 69 -13.90 -27.76 -0.96
C PRO A 69 -12.45 -27.48 -0.59
N LYS A 70 -11.57 -28.49 -0.76
CA LYS A 70 -10.13 -28.41 -0.52
C LYS A 70 -9.38 -27.52 -1.52
N LEU A 71 -9.85 -27.41 -2.77
CA LEU A 71 -9.25 -26.51 -3.76
C LEU A 71 -9.54 -25.05 -3.39
N LEU A 72 -10.79 -24.75 -3.01
CA LEU A 72 -11.22 -23.42 -2.61
C LEU A 72 -10.48 -22.91 -1.35
N SER A 73 -10.18 -23.79 -0.39
CA SER A 73 -9.40 -23.41 0.79
C SER A 73 -7.94 -23.12 0.44
N VAL A 74 -7.32 -23.92 -0.44
CA VAL A 74 -5.93 -23.71 -0.87
C VAL A 74 -5.78 -22.43 -1.67
N LEU A 75 -6.71 -22.12 -2.57
CA LEU A 75 -6.69 -20.87 -3.34
C LEU A 75 -6.73 -19.64 -2.44
N LYS A 76 -7.56 -19.64 -1.39
CA LYS A 76 -7.64 -18.52 -0.43
C LYS A 76 -6.32 -18.28 0.33
N GLU A 77 -5.52 -19.32 0.54
CA GLU A 77 -4.22 -19.23 1.23
C GLU A 77 -3.08 -18.75 0.32
N LEU A 78 -3.30 -18.61 -1.00
CA LEU A 78 -2.25 -18.23 -1.95
C LEU A 78 -1.93 -16.75 -1.93
N GLN A 79 -0.67 -16.42 -1.66
CA GLN A 79 -0.13 -15.05 -1.62
C GLN A 79 0.07 -14.43 -3.02
N ASP A 80 -0.93 -14.55 -3.89
CA ASP A 80 -0.89 -14.12 -5.29
C ASP A 80 -2.32 -13.96 -5.87
N PRO A 81 -2.92 -12.75 -5.81
CA PRO A 81 -4.26 -12.50 -6.32
C PRO A 81 -4.42 -12.79 -7.83
N ALA A 82 -3.39 -12.50 -8.63
CA ALA A 82 -3.42 -12.72 -10.08
C ALA A 82 -3.40 -14.21 -10.43
N TRP A 83 -2.62 -15.00 -9.69
CA TRP A 83 -2.65 -16.46 -9.82
C TRP A 83 -3.96 -17.07 -9.31
N GLN A 84 -4.52 -16.56 -8.21
CA GLN A 84 -5.85 -16.99 -7.77
C GLN A 84 -6.91 -16.75 -8.87
N ALA A 85 -6.88 -15.58 -9.51
CA ALA A 85 -7.76 -15.27 -10.62
C ALA A 85 -7.54 -16.21 -11.82
N GLU A 86 -6.29 -16.59 -12.12
CA GLU A 86 -5.95 -17.56 -13.17
C GLU A 86 -6.54 -18.95 -12.89
N GLU A 87 -6.41 -19.47 -11.67
CA GLU A 87 -7.01 -20.75 -11.28
C GLU A 87 -8.54 -20.73 -11.33
N LEU A 88 -9.15 -19.60 -10.92
CA LEU A 88 -10.60 -19.40 -11.01
C LEU A 88 -11.07 -19.31 -12.46
N TYR A 89 -10.33 -18.62 -13.33
CA TYR A 89 -10.59 -18.56 -14.77
C TYR A 89 -10.54 -19.95 -15.40
N ASN A 90 -9.48 -20.71 -15.12
CA ASN A 90 -9.30 -22.07 -15.65
C ASN A 90 -10.39 -23.03 -15.16
N SER A 91 -10.88 -22.84 -13.93
CA SER A 91 -11.95 -23.67 -13.34
C SER A 91 -13.35 -23.30 -13.82
N LEU A 92 -13.64 -22.00 -14.00
CA LEU A 92 -14.94 -21.50 -14.47
C LEU A 92 -15.12 -21.67 -15.98
N GLY A 93 -14.02 -21.60 -16.73
CA GLY A 93 -14.02 -21.46 -18.18
C GLY A 93 -14.29 -20.02 -18.64
N PRO A 94 -13.85 -19.67 -19.86
CA PRO A 94 -13.86 -18.29 -20.37
C PRO A 94 -15.26 -17.68 -20.40
N GLU A 95 -16.25 -18.39 -20.95
CA GLU A 95 -17.60 -17.83 -21.13
C GLU A 95 -18.26 -17.43 -19.81
N ARG A 96 -18.12 -18.28 -18.78
CA ARG A 96 -18.71 -18.04 -17.47
C ARG A 96 -17.97 -16.96 -16.70
N PHE A 97 -16.64 -16.95 -16.78
CA PHE A 97 -15.81 -15.91 -16.19
C PHE A 97 -16.12 -14.54 -16.82
N ASP A 98 -16.13 -14.45 -18.14
CA ASP A 98 -16.40 -13.21 -18.88
C ASP A 98 -17.81 -12.69 -18.60
N ALA A 99 -18.81 -13.57 -18.56
CA ALA A 99 -20.18 -13.20 -18.19
C ALA A 99 -20.27 -12.68 -16.75
N PHE A 100 -19.57 -13.33 -15.81
CA PHE A 100 -19.49 -12.88 -14.42
C PHE A 100 -18.83 -11.49 -14.32
N MET A 101 -17.71 -11.28 -15.00
CA MET A 101 -17.01 -9.99 -15.01
C MET A 101 -17.86 -8.88 -15.63
N GLY A 102 -18.49 -9.14 -16.77
CA GLY A 102 -19.41 -8.20 -17.41
C GLY A 102 -20.62 -7.84 -16.54
N SER A 103 -21.19 -8.82 -15.82
CA SER A 103 -22.27 -8.56 -14.87
C SER A 103 -21.82 -7.77 -13.63
N THR A 104 -20.61 -8.04 -13.13
CA THR A 104 -20.10 -7.43 -11.89
C THR A 104 -19.70 -5.98 -12.10
N PHE A 105 -19.04 -5.69 -13.22
CA PHE A 105 -18.50 -4.37 -13.57
C PHE A 105 -19.35 -3.60 -14.61
N GLY A 106 -20.54 -4.10 -14.91
CA GLY A 106 -21.51 -3.43 -15.78
C GLY A 106 -21.93 -2.06 -15.25
N GLU A 107 -22.54 -1.25 -16.13
CA GLU A 107 -22.90 0.13 -15.83
C GLU A 107 -23.82 0.27 -14.61
N ARG A 108 -23.49 1.20 -13.70
CA ARG A 108 -24.33 1.61 -12.57
C ARG A 108 -24.67 3.08 -12.67
N ARG A 109 -25.95 3.42 -12.55
CA ARG A 109 -26.43 4.81 -12.67
C ARG A 109 -26.05 5.68 -11.46
N ASP A 110 -25.87 5.08 -10.30
CA ASP A 110 -25.65 5.79 -9.04
C ASP A 110 -24.17 5.85 -8.67
N VAL A 111 -23.34 6.37 -9.59
CA VAL A 111 -21.94 6.68 -9.27
C VAL A 111 -21.91 7.69 -8.12
N VAL A 112 -21.11 7.42 -7.09
CA VAL A 112 -20.95 8.28 -5.93
C VAL A 112 -19.53 8.87 -5.85
N GLU A 113 -19.30 9.70 -4.85
CA GLU A 113 -17.98 10.23 -4.53
C GLU A 113 -16.95 9.10 -4.23
N PRO A 114 -15.66 9.29 -4.55
CA PRO A 114 -14.99 10.54 -4.95
C PRO A 114 -14.99 10.83 -6.46
N HIS A 115 -15.59 10.01 -7.33
CA HIS A 115 -15.49 10.16 -8.79
C HIS A 115 -15.99 11.52 -9.28
N HIS A 116 -17.10 12.03 -8.74
CA HIS A 116 -17.62 13.36 -9.11
C HIS A 116 -16.67 14.48 -8.73
N THR A 117 -16.05 14.43 -7.55
CA THR A 117 -15.05 15.42 -7.16
C THR A 117 -13.80 15.32 -8.03
N ILE A 118 -13.30 14.10 -8.31
CA ILE A 118 -12.14 13.88 -9.20
C ILE A 118 -12.39 14.46 -10.59
N ALA A 119 -13.56 14.23 -11.18
CA ALA A 119 -13.94 14.77 -12.49
C ALA A 119 -13.89 16.30 -12.54
N LYS A 120 -14.25 16.98 -11.45
CA LYS A 120 -14.26 18.45 -11.34
C LYS A 120 -12.88 19.07 -11.12
N LEU A 121 -11.85 18.29 -10.78
CA LEU A 121 -10.49 18.80 -10.52
C LEU A 121 -9.76 19.28 -11.79
N GLY A 122 -10.27 18.93 -12.97
CA GLY A 122 -9.73 19.41 -14.24
C GLY A 122 -8.46 18.69 -14.69
N PHE A 123 -8.28 17.41 -14.33
CA PHE A 123 -7.24 16.56 -14.90
C PHE A 123 -7.29 16.55 -16.43
N ARG A 124 -6.13 16.34 -17.07
CA ARG A 124 -6.05 16.37 -18.54
C ARG A 124 -6.64 15.14 -19.18
N HIS A 125 -6.29 13.97 -18.65
CA HIS A 125 -6.89 12.68 -18.96
C HIS A 125 -6.88 11.86 -17.66
N ILE A 126 -7.80 10.91 -17.55
CA ILE A 126 -7.88 9.99 -16.42
C ILE A 126 -7.48 8.61 -16.93
N LEU A 127 -6.43 8.04 -16.34
CA LEU A 127 -6.07 6.65 -16.49
C LEU A 127 -6.74 5.86 -15.37
N THR A 128 -7.14 4.63 -15.65
CA THR A 128 -7.71 3.74 -14.66
C THR A 128 -7.22 2.30 -14.82
N THR A 129 -7.07 1.63 -13.69
CA THR A 129 -6.84 0.17 -13.60
C THR A 129 -8.13 -0.60 -13.30
N ASN A 130 -9.26 0.11 -13.27
CA ASN A 130 -10.56 -0.47 -13.00
C ASN A 130 -11.30 -0.73 -14.32
N PHE A 131 -12.40 -1.49 -14.27
CA PHE A 131 -13.10 -1.99 -15.47
C PHE A 131 -14.44 -1.27 -15.73
N GLU A 132 -14.97 -0.60 -14.71
CA GLU A 132 -16.29 0.01 -14.70
C GLU A 132 -16.35 1.43 -15.27
N PHE A 133 -17.58 1.95 -15.38
CA PHE A 133 -17.92 3.21 -16.03
C PHE A 133 -17.84 4.45 -15.12
N CYS A 134 -17.41 4.30 -13.85
CA CYS A 134 -17.49 5.37 -12.86
C CYS A 134 -16.84 6.69 -13.30
N ALA A 135 -15.60 6.59 -13.83
CA ALA A 135 -14.86 7.76 -14.28
C ALA A 135 -15.52 8.43 -15.50
N GLU A 136 -16.07 7.62 -16.42
CA GLU A 136 -16.78 8.13 -17.60
C GLU A 136 -18.06 8.88 -17.21
N ILE A 137 -18.91 8.25 -16.40
CA ILE A 137 -20.19 8.82 -15.96
C ILE A 137 -19.97 10.11 -15.15
N ALA A 138 -19.01 10.10 -14.23
CA ALA A 138 -18.69 11.28 -13.42
C ALA A 138 -18.14 12.42 -14.29
N MET A 139 -17.31 12.08 -15.29
CA MET A 139 -16.76 13.07 -16.20
C MET A 139 -17.80 13.63 -17.17
N GLU A 140 -18.67 12.80 -17.73
CA GLU A 140 -19.78 13.24 -18.58
C GLU A 140 -20.71 14.19 -17.82
N ARG A 141 -21.05 13.87 -16.56
CA ARG A 141 -21.84 14.76 -15.70
C ARG A 141 -21.14 16.08 -15.42
N ALA A 142 -19.83 16.08 -15.24
CA ALA A 142 -19.06 17.29 -14.95
C ALA A 142 -18.87 18.19 -16.19
N MET A 143 -18.70 17.59 -17.37
CA MET A 143 -18.35 18.29 -18.62
C MET A 143 -19.53 18.50 -19.56
N GLY A 144 -20.66 17.83 -19.33
CA GLY A 144 -21.84 17.84 -20.21
C GLY A 144 -21.65 17.09 -21.54
N THR A 145 -20.51 16.41 -21.73
CA THR A 145 -20.18 15.65 -22.92
C THR A 145 -19.45 14.36 -22.53
N ALA A 146 -19.76 13.26 -23.22
CA ALA A 146 -19.11 11.98 -22.97
C ALA A 146 -17.61 12.07 -23.28
N PRO A 147 -16.72 11.60 -22.39
CA PRO A 147 -15.30 11.57 -22.66
C PRO A 147 -14.95 10.52 -23.71
N LYS A 148 -13.77 10.66 -24.33
CA LYS A 148 -13.23 9.63 -25.22
C LYS A 148 -12.77 8.43 -24.38
N ARG A 149 -13.37 7.26 -24.60
CA ARG A 149 -12.88 5.99 -24.04
C ARG A 149 -11.68 5.50 -24.84
N VAL A 150 -10.63 5.08 -24.15
CA VAL A 150 -9.42 4.50 -24.75
C VAL A 150 -9.14 3.18 -24.05
N ASP A 151 -9.20 2.07 -24.79
CA ASP A 151 -8.75 0.75 -24.34
C ASP A 151 -7.25 0.62 -24.64
N TRP A 152 -6.43 0.43 -23.61
CA TRP A 152 -4.98 0.37 -23.73
C TRP A 152 -4.48 -0.82 -24.58
N SER A 153 -5.31 -1.86 -24.74
CA SER A 153 -5.01 -2.99 -25.62
C SER A 153 -5.14 -2.65 -27.11
N GLN A 154 -5.85 -1.56 -27.46
CA GLN A 154 -6.16 -1.17 -28.83
C GLN A 154 -5.14 -0.16 -29.34
N VAL A 155 -4.23 -0.62 -30.21
CA VAL A 155 -3.09 0.17 -30.72
C VAL A 155 -3.53 1.50 -31.33
N ASP A 156 -4.58 1.50 -32.16
CA ASP A 156 -5.07 2.72 -32.82
C ASP A 156 -5.61 3.76 -31.82
N GLN A 157 -6.36 3.30 -30.81
CA GLN A 157 -6.88 4.19 -29.76
C GLN A 157 -5.75 4.79 -28.92
N VAL A 158 -4.72 3.99 -28.62
CA VAL A 158 -3.53 4.45 -27.89
C VAL A 158 -2.73 5.44 -28.72
N HIS A 159 -2.55 5.19 -30.02
CA HIS A 159 -1.88 6.14 -30.92
C HIS A 159 -2.59 7.50 -30.93
N ASP A 160 -3.91 7.51 -31.09
CA ASP A 160 -4.69 8.75 -31.07
C ASP A 160 -4.61 9.44 -29.70
N PHE A 161 -4.62 8.68 -28.62
CA PHE A 161 -4.43 9.23 -27.26
C PHE A 161 -3.07 9.93 -27.11
N PHE A 162 -1.98 9.37 -27.66
CA PHE A 162 -0.67 10.03 -27.62
C PHE A 162 -0.62 11.31 -28.47
N ALA A 163 -1.39 11.40 -29.56
CA ALA A 163 -1.58 12.65 -30.29
C ALA A 163 -2.34 13.68 -29.42
N ASP A 164 -3.43 13.26 -28.78
CA ASP A 164 -4.24 14.08 -27.87
C ASP A 164 -3.43 14.58 -26.65
N LEU A 165 -2.45 13.80 -26.17
CA LEU A 165 -1.49 14.19 -25.11
C LEU A 165 -0.59 15.36 -25.50
N SER A 166 -0.52 15.74 -26.78
CA SER A 166 0.24 16.92 -27.22
C SER A 166 -0.65 18.13 -27.52
N ASP A 167 -1.96 17.93 -27.70
CA ASP A 167 -2.93 18.99 -27.98
C ASP A 167 -3.60 19.51 -26.69
N PRO A 168 -3.42 20.79 -26.30
CA PRO A 168 -4.09 21.38 -25.14
C PRO A 168 -5.62 21.46 -25.26
N ASN A 169 -6.15 21.41 -26.48
CA ASN A 169 -7.58 21.55 -26.78
C ASN A 169 -8.29 20.20 -26.98
N ALA A 170 -7.54 19.09 -26.99
CA ALA A 170 -8.14 17.77 -27.12
C ALA A 170 -9.11 17.49 -25.95
N PRO A 171 -10.25 16.83 -26.24
CA PRO A 171 -11.17 16.41 -25.18
C PRO A 171 -10.48 15.42 -24.24
N SER A 172 -10.80 15.49 -22.94
CA SER A 172 -10.19 14.56 -21.99
C SER A 172 -10.64 13.12 -22.28
N SER A 173 -9.75 12.18 -22.03
CA SER A 173 -9.97 10.76 -22.29
C SER A 173 -10.01 9.99 -20.97
N ILE A 174 -10.80 8.92 -20.93
CA ILE A 174 -10.69 7.88 -19.91
C ILE A 174 -9.94 6.70 -20.53
N VAL A 175 -8.77 6.40 -19.99
CA VAL A 175 -7.85 5.39 -20.51
C VAL A 175 -7.82 4.18 -19.59
N TYR A 176 -8.32 3.06 -20.10
CA TYR A 176 -8.44 1.80 -19.38
C TYR A 176 -7.20 0.94 -19.59
N LEU A 177 -6.31 0.91 -18.60
CA LEU A 177 -5.03 0.19 -18.67
C LEU A 177 -5.20 -1.32 -18.62
N HIS A 178 -6.26 -1.78 -17.95
CA HIS A 178 -6.52 -3.19 -17.67
C HIS A 178 -7.78 -3.70 -18.39
N GLY A 179 -8.18 -3.05 -19.48
CA GLY A 179 -9.40 -3.38 -20.22
C GLY A 179 -10.67 -2.81 -19.56
N HIS A 180 -11.82 -3.14 -20.14
CA HIS A 180 -13.11 -2.54 -19.80
C HIS A 180 -14.21 -3.60 -19.73
N ALA A 181 -15.20 -3.41 -18.86
CA ALA A 181 -16.35 -4.31 -18.69
C ALA A 181 -17.21 -4.55 -19.95
N LEU A 182 -17.02 -3.78 -21.03
CA LEU A 182 -17.71 -3.97 -22.32
C LEU A 182 -17.03 -5.03 -23.19
N ALA A 183 -15.77 -5.34 -22.90
CA ALA A 183 -15.01 -6.41 -23.50
C ALA A 183 -14.32 -7.22 -22.38
N PRO A 184 -15.08 -7.98 -21.58
CA PRO A 184 -14.54 -8.73 -20.43
C PRO A 184 -13.36 -9.64 -20.77
N GLN A 185 -13.33 -10.19 -21.99
CA GLN A 185 -12.25 -11.02 -22.49
C GLN A 185 -10.88 -10.30 -22.58
N ASN A 186 -10.89 -8.97 -22.57
CA ASN A 186 -9.68 -8.13 -22.59
C ASN A 186 -9.27 -7.65 -21.18
N ILE A 187 -10.01 -8.02 -20.13
CA ILE A 187 -9.71 -7.60 -18.76
C ILE A 187 -8.38 -8.22 -18.30
N VAL A 188 -7.54 -7.39 -17.69
CA VAL A 188 -6.27 -7.79 -17.08
C VAL A 188 -6.52 -8.07 -15.60
N LEU A 189 -6.80 -9.34 -15.29
CA LEU A 189 -6.99 -9.83 -13.91
C LEU A 189 -6.18 -11.10 -13.63
N THR A 190 -6.01 -11.98 -14.62
CA THR A 190 -5.26 -13.23 -14.43
C THR A 190 -3.77 -13.03 -14.67
N GLU A 191 -2.92 -13.87 -14.08
CA GLU A 191 -1.47 -13.85 -14.31
C GLU A 191 -1.13 -13.90 -15.81
N SER A 192 -1.82 -14.74 -16.60
CA SER A 192 -1.59 -14.81 -18.03
C SER A 192 -2.00 -13.51 -18.76
N ALA A 193 -3.02 -12.80 -18.29
CA ALA A 193 -3.43 -11.51 -18.84
C ALA A 193 -2.42 -10.39 -18.50
N TYR A 194 -1.89 -10.36 -17.26
CA TYR A 194 -0.82 -9.46 -16.86
C TYR A 194 0.43 -9.69 -17.71
N SER A 195 0.88 -10.95 -17.79
CA SER A 195 1.99 -11.36 -18.64
C SER A 195 1.80 -10.92 -20.10
N ARG A 196 0.63 -11.17 -20.71
CA ARG A 196 0.34 -10.73 -22.09
C ARG A 196 0.36 -9.21 -22.26
N THR A 197 -0.04 -8.46 -21.25
CA THR A 197 -0.17 -7.00 -21.32
C THR A 197 1.16 -6.30 -21.09
N TYR A 198 1.94 -6.75 -20.11
CA TYR A 198 3.14 -6.05 -19.61
C TYR A 198 4.46 -6.66 -20.10
N LEU A 199 4.53 -7.96 -20.40
CA LEU A 199 5.72 -8.54 -21.06
C LEU A 199 5.82 -8.12 -22.53
N ARG A 200 4.73 -7.62 -23.13
CA ARG A 200 4.81 -6.94 -24.42
C ARG A 200 5.59 -5.64 -24.25
N GLU A 201 6.82 -5.64 -24.76
CA GLU A 201 7.75 -4.50 -24.78
C GLU A 201 7.11 -3.18 -25.21
N GLU A 202 6.11 -3.21 -26.09
CA GLU A 202 5.43 -2.00 -26.55
C GLU A 202 4.57 -1.32 -25.48
N ASN A 203 3.69 -2.04 -24.79
CA ASN A 203 2.81 -1.46 -23.76
C ASN A 203 3.61 -0.93 -22.59
N ARG A 204 4.64 -1.68 -22.17
CA ARG A 204 5.59 -1.24 -21.15
C ARG A 204 6.30 0.05 -21.57
N ARG A 205 6.85 0.11 -22.80
CA ARG A 205 7.51 1.33 -23.32
C ARG A 205 6.57 2.53 -23.41
N ARG A 206 5.30 2.32 -23.79
CA ARG A 206 4.29 3.40 -23.83
C ARG A 206 4.00 3.94 -22.44
N LEU A 207 3.78 3.07 -21.44
CA LEU A 207 3.58 3.49 -20.05
C LEU A 207 4.83 4.19 -19.49
N MET A 208 6.02 3.68 -19.79
CA MET A 208 7.28 4.35 -19.46
C MET A 208 7.34 5.76 -20.01
N ALA A 209 7.12 5.92 -21.31
CA ALA A 209 7.13 7.22 -21.96
C ALA A 209 6.11 8.16 -21.33
N LEU A 210 4.92 7.67 -20.99
CA LEU A 210 3.89 8.44 -20.31
C LEU A 210 4.36 8.94 -18.94
N PHE A 211 4.87 8.08 -18.08
CA PHE A 211 5.35 8.47 -16.76
C PHE A 211 6.61 9.34 -16.82
N MET A 212 7.50 9.13 -17.78
CA MET A 212 8.69 9.98 -17.95
C MET A 212 8.33 11.40 -18.41
N THR A 213 7.26 11.55 -19.20
CA THR A 213 6.94 12.84 -19.85
C THR A 213 5.82 13.61 -19.13
N GLN A 214 4.86 12.92 -18.50
CA GLN A 214 3.67 13.53 -17.91
C GLN A 214 3.66 13.44 -16.38
N PRO A 215 3.32 14.52 -15.66
CA PRO A 215 3.01 14.44 -14.23
C PRO A 215 1.73 13.63 -14.02
N VAL A 216 1.74 12.74 -13.01
CA VAL A 216 0.61 11.85 -12.71
C VAL A 216 0.24 11.93 -11.24
N VAL A 217 -1.06 12.04 -10.95
CA VAL A 217 -1.63 12.02 -9.60
C VAL A 217 -2.40 10.71 -9.39
N PHE A 218 -1.89 9.85 -8.51
CA PHE A 218 -2.49 8.57 -8.16
C PHE A 218 -3.56 8.75 -7.07
N ILE A 219 -4.77 8.24 -7.30
CA ILE A 219 -5.93 8.40 -6.41
C ILE A 219 -6.63 7.04 -6.24
N GLY A 220 -6.87 6.61 -5.00
CA GLY A 220 -7.51 5.32 -4.73
C GLY A 220 -6.68 4.12 -5.19
N PHE A 221 -5.37 4.32 -5.38
CA PHE A 221 -4.43 3.32 -5.89
C PHE A 221 -3.52 2.81 -4.77
N SER A 222 -3.39 1.49 -4.64
CA SER A 222 -2.60 0.88 -3.56
C SER A 222 -1.15 0.56 -3.92
N MET A 223 -0.73 0.73 -5.19
CA MET A 223 0.55 0.23 -5.72
C MET A 223 0.72 -1.30 -5.60
N ASN A 224 -0.38 -2.04 -5.46
CA ASN A 224 -0.38 -3.52 -5.41
C ASN A 224 -0.32 -4.16 -6.80
N ASP A 225 -0.39 -3.37 -7.88
CA ASP A 225 -0.10 -3.89 -9.22
C ASP A 225 1.42 -4.07 -9.35
N PRO A 226 1.95 -5.31 -9.45
CA PRO A 226 3.38 -5.56 -9.49
C PRO A 226 4.04 -4.99 -10.74
N ASP A 227 3.37 -5.05 -11.89
CA ASP A 227 3.86 -4.55 -13.17
C ASP A 227 3.92 -3.03 -13.19
N LEU A 228 2.87 -2.35 -12.75
CA LEU A 228 2.87 -0.89 -12.65
C LEU A 228 3.88 -0.41 -11.59
N SER A 229 4.01 -1.15 -10.48
CA SER A 229 5.07 -0.94 -9.49
C SER A 229 6.47 -1.03 -10.10
N GLN A 230 6.73 -2.06 -10.90
CA GLN A 230 8.00 -2.23 -11.59
C GLN A 230 8.25 -1.07 -12.56
N ILE A 231 7.23 -0.69 -13.34
CA ILE A 231 7.33 0.43 -14.27
C ILE A 231 7.73 1.71 -13.52
N MET A 232 7.08 2.01 -12.40
CA MET A 232 7.42 3.20 -11.60
C MET A 232 8.84 3.16 -11.02
N ARG A 233 9.35 1.98 -10.63
CA ARG A 233 10.76 1.83 -10.19
C ARG A 233 11.71 2.14 -11.34
N GLU A 234 11.47 1.56 -12.50
CA GLU A 234 12.28 1.77 -13.71
C GLU A 234 12.27 3.24 -14.15
N VAL A 235 11.12 3.93 -14.07
CA VAL A 235 11.04 5.40 -14.28
C VAL A 235 11.93 6.15 -13.30
N LEU A 236 11.87 5.82 -12.00
CA LEU A 236 12.70 6.45 -10.98
C LEU A 236 14.20 6.29 -11.27
N PHE A 237 14.65 5.10 -11.68
CA PHE A 237 16.07 4.84 -11.97
C PHE A 237 16.55 5.38 -13.33
N SER A 238 15.63 5.53 -14.30
CA SER A 238 15.94 6.07 -15.62
C SER A 238 16.08 7.59 -15.62
N LEU A 239 15.44 8.28 -14.66
CA LEU A 239 15.62 9.70 -14.46
C LEU A 239 16.95 9.93 -13.70
N PRO A 240 17.85 10.82 -14.18
CA PRO A 240 19.13 11.07 -13.52
C PRO A 240 18.99 11.28 -11.99
N ASN A 241 19.74 10.59 -11.15
CA ASN A 241 19.84 11.01 -9.75
C ASN A 241 20.64 12.33 -9.72
N PRO A 242 20.07 13.49 -9.35
CA PRO A 242 20.92 14.64 -9.14
C PRO A 242 21.80 14.36 -7.92
N PRO A 243 23.10 14.75 -7.94
CA PRO A 243 23.89 14.76 -6.72
C PRO A 243 23.13 15.57 -5.66
N LEU A 244 23.08 15.07 -4.43
CA LEU A 244 22.54 15.80 -3.27
C LEU A 244 23.14 17.23 -3.26
N PRO A 245 22.37 18.30 -3.55
CA PRO A 245 22.95 19.63 -3.60
C PRO A 245 23.08 20.19 -2.19
N ALA A 246 24.15 20.93 -1.94
CA ALA A 246 24.36 21.68 -0.71
C ALA A 246 23.24 22.71 -0.52
N LYS A 247 22.33 22.45 0.45
CA LYS A 247 21.42 23.31 1.25
C LYS A 247 20.84 24.66 0.74
N LYS A 248 21.21 25.25 -0.40
CA LYS A 248 20.87 26.65 -0.74
C LYS A 248 19.94 26.85 -1.94
N ASP A 249 19.76 25.86 -2.82
CA ASP A 249 18.92 26.03 -4.02
C ASP A 249 17.67 25.15 -4.01
N ALA A 250 16.88 25.23 -2.93
CA ALA A 250 15.59 24.55 -2.79
C ALA A 250 14.53 25.03 -3.81
N ALA A 251 14.79 26.10 -4.55
CA ALA A 251 13.87 26.70 -5.51
C ALA A 251 13.85 26.03 -6.91
N LYS A 252 14.77 25.09 -7.20
CA LYS A 252 14.80 24.33 -8.48
C LYS A 252 14.27 22.90 -8.33
N ARG A 253 13.24 22.74 -7.51
CA ARG A 253 12.68 21.48 -7.05
C ARG A 253 11.68 20.85 -8.03
N HIS A 254 12.05 20.70 -9.31
CA HIS A 254 11.17 20.17 -10.37
C HIS A 254 11.37 18.67 -10.69
N TRP A 255 12.07 17.93 -9.83
CA TRP A 255 12.56 16.59 -10.19
C TRP A 255 11.55 15.44 -10.03
N ARG A 256 10.57 15.56 -9.13
CA ARG A 256 9.60 14.47 -8.86
C ARG A 256 8.20 14.97 -9.19
N ARG A 257 7.69 14.51 -10.33
CA ARG A 257 6.46 15.01 -10.97
C ARG A 257 5.21 14.24 -10.59
N HIS A 258 5.37 13.08 -9.96
CA HIS A 258 4.26 12.19 -9.61
C HIS A 258 3.85 12.37 -8.15
N PHE A 259 2.55 12.39 -7.92
CA PHE A 259 1.94 12.51 -6.60
C PHE A 259 1.01 11.34 -6.35
N ALA A 260 0.85 10.93 -5.10
CA ALA A 260 -0.10 9.90 -4.71
C ALA A 260 -0.83 10.33 -3.43
N ILE A 261 -2.15 10.17 -3.41
CA ILE A 261 -3.00 10.56 -2.28
C ILE A 261 -3.32 9.31 -1.45
N PHE A 262 -2.92 9.32 -0.18
CA PHE A 262 -3.06 8.19 0.73
C PHE A 262 -3.83 8.52 2.00
N GLY A 263 -4.65 7.57 2.44
CA GLY A 263 -5.22 7.57 3.78
C GLY A 263 -4.18 7.13 4.80
N TYR A 264 -4.23 7.66 6.03
CA TYR A 264 -3.44 7.15 7.15
C TYR A 264 -4.24 7.16 8.44
N ARG A 265 -3.97 6.18 9.31
CA ARG A 265 -4.57 6.03 10.64
C ARG A 265 -3.70 6.71 11.69
N THR A 266 -2.39 6.52 11.59
CA THR A 266 -1.41 7.02 12.56
C THR A 266 -0.25 7.77 11.88
N ALA A 267 0.39 8.68 12.60
CA ALA A 267 1.56 9.40 12.08
C ALA A 267 2.75 8.48 11.74
N PRO A 268 3.06 7.42 12.53
CA PRO A 268 4.08 6.43 12.16
C PRO A 268 3.77 5.71 10.84
N GLU A 269 2.53 5.25 10.65
CA GLU A 269 2.08 4.62 9.40
C GLU A 269 2.25 5.57 8.22
N ARG A 270 1.79 6.82 8.36
CA ARG A 270 1.95 7.87 7.36
C ARG A 270 3.41 8.05 6.96
N ASP A 271 4.31 8.16 7.93
CA ASP A 271 5.73 8.38 7.68
C ASP A 271 6.39 7.15 7.04
N LEU A 272 5.93 5.95 7.36
CA LEU A 272 6.35 4.72 6.68
C LEU A 272 5.90 4.68 5.21
N ILE A 273 4.62 4.99 4.94
CA ILE A 273 4.09 5.08 3.57
C ILE A 273 4.90 6.12 2.79
N ARG A 274 5.13 7.31 3.36
CA ARG A 274 5.92 8.37 2.74
C ARG A 274 7.32 7.88 2.34
N ARG A 275 8.07 7.27 3.27
CA ARG A 275 9.42 6.73 3.00
C ARG A 275 9.39 5.65 1.92
N ARG A 276 8.46 4.69 2.02
CA ARG A 276 8.31 3.61 1.03
C ARG A 276 8.02 4.16 -0.35
N MET A 277 7.03 5.04 -0.49
CA MET A 277 6.58 5.53 -1.78
C MET A 277 7.61 6.46 -2.43
N GLN A 278 8.25 7.32 -1.65
CA GLN A 278 9.30 8.21 -2.14
C GLN A 278 10.59 7.47 -2.51
N GLY A 279 10.98 6.47 -1.72
CA GLY A 279 12.23 5.73 -1.93
C GLY A 279 12.12 4.68 -3.02
N LYS A 280 11.00 3.97 -3.07
CA LYS A 280 10.78 2.84 -3.99
C LYS A 280 10.25 3.28 -5.35
N TYR A 281 9.37 4.28 -5.39
CA TYR A 281 8.62 4.64 -6.60
C TYR A 281 8.77 6.11 -7.00
N GLY A 282 9.51 6.91 -6.23
CA GLY A 282 9.70 8.33 -6.53
C GLY A 282 8.46 9.21 -6.35
N LEU A 283 7.41 8.69 -5.71
CA LEU A 283 6.12 9.37 -5.56
C LEU A 283 6.15 10.40 -4.42
N HIS A 284 5.61 11.60 -4.66
CA HIS A 284 5.26 12.52 -3.60
C HIS A 284 3.92 12.14 -2.97
N THR A 285 3.90 11.91 -1.67
CA THR A 285 2.70 11.46 -0.95
C THR A 285 1.99 12.63 -0.28
N VAL A 286 0.72 12.81 -0.60
CA VAL A 286 -0.21 13.72 0.08
C VAL A 286 -1.17 12.89 0.90
N PHE A 287 -1.46 13.31 2.14
CA PHE A 287 -2.15 12.45 3.10
C PHE A 287 -3.45 13.05 3.60
N TYR A 288 -4.47 12.22 3.71
CA TYR A 288 -5.68 12.49 4.48
C TYR A 288 -5.83 11.47 5.61
N ARG A 289 -6.44 11.87 6.71
CA ARG A 289 -6.64 10.99 7.86
C ARG A 289 -7.86 10.10 7.61
N ILE A 290 -7.76 8.80 7.86
CA ILE A 290 -8.92 7.90 7.87
C ILE A 290 -9.34 7.63 9.30
N GLU A 291 -10.63 7.51 9.52
CA GLU A 291 -11.23 7.37 10.86
C GLU A 291 -11.98 6.04 10.93
N PRO A 292 -11.94 5.31 12.05
CA PRO A 292 -12.70 4.07 12.17
C PRO A 292 -14.20 4.34 12.01
N THR A 293 -14.91 3.47 11.30
CA THR A 293 -16.37 3.54 11.21
C THR A 293 -17.00 3.28 12.59
N PRO A 294 -18.26 3.72 12.83
CA PRO A 294 -18.91 3.57 14.14
C PRO A 294 -18.99 2.12 14.66
N ASP A 295 -19.02 1.15 13.75
CA ASP A 295 -18.99 -0.29 14.05
C ASP A 295 -17.59 -0.84 14.34
N GLY A 296 -16.54 -0.05 14.12
CA GLY A 296 -15.13 -0.42 14.28
C GLY A 296 -14.62 -1.45 13.27
N GLN A 297 -15.42 -1.83 12.26
CA GLN A 297 -15.07 -2.91 11.32
C GLN A 297 -14.27 -2.41 10.11
N SER A 298 -14.35 -1.11 9.81
CA SER A 298 -13.68 -0.51 8.66
C SER A 298 -13.21 0.91 8.97
N TYR A 299 -12.66 1.59 7.96
CA TYR A 299 -12.24 2.98 8.07
C TYR A 299 -13.02 3.84 7.06
N SER A 300 -13.57 4.95 7.53
CA SER A 300 -14.11 6.01 6.70
C SER A 300 -12.99 6.78 6.00
N HIS A 301 -13.20 7.00 4.70
CA HIS A 301 -12.35 7.79 3.84
C HIS A 301 -12.94 9.19 3.55
N ASP A 302 -13.92 9.67 4.32
CA ASP A 302 -14.63 10.94 4.06
C ASP A 302 -13.69 12.15 3.96
N ASN A 303 -12.59 12.14 4.71
CA ASN A 303 -11.56 13.18 4.67
C ASN A 303 -10.82 13.27 3.32
N LEU A 304 -10.92 12.24 2.46
CA LEU A 304 -10.47 12.33 1.07
C LEU A 304 -11.25 13.41 0.32
N LEU A 305 -12.56 13.52 0.53
CA LEU A 305 -13.39 14.54 -0.12
C LEU A 305 -13.01 15.94 0.35
N ALA A 306 -12.70 16.10 1.63
CA ALA A 306 -12.18 17.36 2.15
C ALA A 306 -10.86 17.77 1.44
N LEU A 307 -9.93 16.82 1.28
CA LEU A 307 -8.67 17.03 0.56
C LEU A 307 -8.91 17.39 -0.91
N LEU A 308 -9.70 16.59 -1.63
CA LEU A 308 -9.97 16.82 -3.05
C LEU A 308 -10.71 18.14 -3.28
N THR A 309 -11.68 18.47 -2.43
CA THR A 309 -12.38 19.76 -2.48
C THR A 309 -11.42 20.93 -2.25
N ALA A 310 -10.49 20.80 -1.29
CA ALA A 310 -9.48 21.81 -1.04
C ALA A 310 -8.52 22.00 -2.23
N LEU A 311 -8.15 20.90 -2.92
CA LEU A 311 -7.39 20.95 -4.17
C LEU A 311 -8.16 21.69 -5.27
N GLY A 312 -9.46 21.43 -5.41
CA GLY A 312 -10.34 22.08 -6.39
C GLY A 312 -10.53 23.58 -6.15
N ASN A 313 -10.59 23.99 -4.88
CA ASN A 313 -10.78 25.39 -4.47
C ASN A 313 -9.51 26.26 -4.54
N ARG A 314 -8.38 25.71 -5.04
CA ARG A 314 -7.13 26.40 -5.44
C ARG A 314 -6.65 27.58 -4.57
N GLY A 315 -6.92 27.62 -3.26
CA GLY A 315 -6.45 28.73 -2.42
C GLY A 315 -7.06 28.94 -1.04
N GLN A 316 -8.09 28.19 -0.61
CA GLN A 316 -8.51 28.22 0.79
C GLN A 316 -7.81 27.10 1.58
N THR A 317 -6.61 27.38 2.06
CA THR A 317 -5.93 26.54 3.06
C THR A 317 -6.57 26.73 4.43
N PRO A 318 -6.93 25.65 5.17
CA PRO A 318 -7.09 25.73 6.61
C PRO A 318 -5.78 26.22 7.25
N PRO A 319 -5.83 26.94 8.38
CA PRO A 319 -4.65 27.60 8.94
C PRO A 319 -3.52 26.59 9.24
N PRO A 320 -2.26 26.93 8.94
CA PRO A 320 -1.13 26.04 9.19
C PRO A 320 -0.95 25.78 10.69
N ARG A 321 -0.54 24.54 11.03
CA ARG A 321 -0.11 24.19 12.39
C ARG A 321 1.12 25.02 12.77
N LYS A 322 1.07 25.72 13.91
CA LYS A 322 2.26 26.27 14.57
C LYS A 322 3.02 25.14 15.24
N GLU A 323 4.06 24.63 14.60
CA GLU A 323 5.07 23.82 15.28
C GLU A 323 5.80 24.70 16.30
N LYS A 324 5.89 24.26 17.55
CA LYS A 324 6.78 24.87 18.55
C LYS A 324 8.16 24.26 18.37
N ASP A 325 9.11 25.09 17.96
CA ASP A 325 10.54 24.76 17.91
C ASP A 325 11.02 24.18 19.25
N ILE A 326 11.50 22.93 19.22
CA ILE A 326 12.41 22.41 20.24
C ILE A 326 13.76 22.22 19.56
N SER A 327 14.61 23.24 19.67
CA SER A 327 15.98 23.19 19.17
C SER A 327 16.85 22.36 20.12
N ILE A 328 17.28 21.18 19.67
CA ILE A 328 18.31 20.39 20.37
C ILE A 328 19.64 20.61 19.64
N ARG A 329 20.59 21.27 20.32
CA ARG A 329 21.98 21.43 19.87
C ARG A 329 22.66 20.07 19.77
N VAL A 330 23.18 19.74 18.59
CA VAL A 330 24.05 18.58 18.36
C VAL A 330 25.51 19.02 18.53
N VAL A 331 26.20 18.46 19.51
CA VAL A 331 27.66 18.54 19.65
C VAL A 331 28.26 17.40 18.84
N ALA A 332 29.16 17.71 17.93
CA ALA A 332 29.90 16.74 17.14
C ALA A 332 31.18 16.28 17.88
N SER A 333 31.51 15.00 17.79
CA SER A 333 32.90 14.52 17.82
C SER A 333 33.04 13.16 17.13
N PRO A 334 34.24 12.85 16.59
CA PRO A 334 34.45 11.81 15.58
C PRO A 334 35.16 10.57 16.13
N GLN A 335 34.95 9.42 15.49
CA GLN A 335 36.00 8.52 14.95
C GLN A 335 35.42 7.16 14.55
N ALA A 336 35.90 6.67 13.41
CA ALA A 336 35.61 5.35 12.87
C ALA A 336 36.49 4.28 13.53
N SER A 337 35.93 3.10 13.78
CA SER A 337 36.67 1.84 13.91
C SER A 337 35.85 0.69 13.31
N ARG A 338 36.55 -0.29 12.75
CA ARG A 338 36.06 -1.35 11.85
C ARG A 338 35.72 -2.67 12.60
N LEU A 339 34.81 -3.45 11.97
CA LEU A 339 34.45 -4.90 12.09
C LEU A 339 33.49 -5.34 13.22
N PRO A 340 32.72 -6.46 13.10
CA PRO A 340 32.57 -7.43 12.00
C PRO A 340 31.12 -7.52 11.44
N SER A 341 30.91 -8.41 10.46
CA SER A 341 29.69 -8.67 9.69
C SER A 341 28.39 -8.64 10.50
N THR A 342 27.66 -7.53 10.38
CA THR A 342 26.30 -7.35 10.88
C THR A 342 25.33 -7.70 9.76
N ILE A 343 24.30 -8.48 10.08
CA ILE A 343 23.15 -8.68 9.19
C ILE A 343 22.45 -7.32 9.08
N LEU A 344 22.74 -6.61 7.99
CA LEU A 344 22.07 -5.38 7.61
C LEU A 344 20.81 -5.76 6.83
N ALA A 345 19.69 -5.10 7.10
CA ALA A 345 18.48 -5.22 6.31
C ALA A 345 18.81 -4.93 4.83
N SER A 346 18.90 -6.01 4.04
CA SER A 346 18.96 -5.94 2.60
C SER A 346 17.52 -5.98 2.09
N ALA A 347 17.20 -5.19 1.07
CA ALA A 347 15.89 -5.22 0.45
C ALA A 347 15.89 -6.29 -0.65
N PRO A 348 15.09 -7.35 -0.48
CA PRO A 348 14.45 -7.97 -1.65
C PRO A 348 12.97 -8.31 -1.43
N ASP A 349 12.37 -8.80 -2.52
CA ASP A 349 10.96 -8.73 -2.88
C ASP A 349 9.94 -9.24 -1.87
N ILE A 350 8.82 -8.51 -1.81
CA ILE A 350 7.64 -8.80 -1.01
C ILE A 350 6.60 -9.35 -1.97
N THR A 351 6.41 -10.66 -1.94
CA THR A 351 5.26 -11.38 -2.52
C THR A 351 4.06 -11.28 -1.58
N GLU A 352 2.86 -11.22 -2.17
CA GLU A 352 1.68 -10.56 -1.63
C GLU A 352 0.67 -11.47 -0.94
N GLN A 353 0.60 -11.48 0.38
CA GLN A 353 -0.70 -11.58 1.06
C GLN A 353 -0.51 -11.21 2.52
N THR A 354 -1.07 -10.09 2.90
CA THR A 354 -1.85 -9.99 4.13
C THR A 354 -2.70 -8.73 3.99
N ASP A 355 -3.92 -8.77 4.54
CA ASP A 355 -4.88 -7.67 4.63
C ASP A 355 -4.26 -6.28 4.56
N LEU A 356 -4.97 -5.36 3.90
CA LEU A 356 -4.67 -3.93 3.89
C LEU A 356 -4.51 -3.30 5.30
N PHE A 357 -4.72 -4.06 6.38
CA PHE A 357 -4.49 -3.68 7.77
C PHE A 357 -3.84 -4.73 8.69
N ASN A 358 -3.32 -5.87 8.22
CA ASN A 358 -2.60 -6.78 9.13
C ASN A 358 -1.13 -6.34 9.30
N LEU A 359 -0.90 -5.47 10.29
CA LEU A 359 0.42 -4.97 10.68
C LEU A 359 1.32 -6.07 11.28
N ASP A 360 0.78 -7.27 11.52
CA ASP A 360 1.51 -8.38 12.15
C ASP A 360 1.11 -9.76 11.55
N PRO A 361 1.75 -10.18 10.45
CA PRO A 361 1.43 -11.42 9.74
C PRO A 361 1.74 -12.69 10.53
N HIS A 362 2.24 -12.60 11.76
CA HIS A 362 2.55 -13.72 12.63
C HIS A 362 1.58 -13.91 13.78
N LYS A 363 0.69 -12.94 14.01
CA LYS A 363 -0.32 -13.02 15.06
C LYS A 363 -1.24 -14.23 14.86
N GLY A 364 -1.32 -15.08 15.87
CA GLY A 364 -2.14 -16.29 15.88
C GLY A 364 -1.61 -17.49 15.10
N ARG A 365 -0.39 -17.45 14.57
CA ARG A 365 0.15 -18.51 13.68
C ARG A 365 1.04 -19.55 14.39
N PHE A 366 1.42 -19.33 15.65
CA PHE A 366 2.41 -20.11 16.39
C PHE A 366 1.88 -20.67 17.72
N GLY A 367 0.56 -20.85 17.84
CA GLY A 367 -0.07 -21.50 19.00
C GLY A 367 -0.55 -20.54 20.09
N GLN A 368 -0.46 -19.22 19.87
CA GLN A 368 -1.06 -18.16 20.71
C GLN A 368 -0.64 -18.13 22.18
N ALA A 369 0.41 -18.87 22.56
CA ALA A 369 0.90 -18.93 23.93
C ALA A 369 2.42 -18.79 23.98
N SER A 370 2.90 -17.93 24.88
CA SER A 370 4.33 -17.75 25.15
C SER A 370 4.93 -18.87 26.01
N GLU A 371 4.08 -19.76 26.54
CA GLU A 371 4.47 -20.96 27.27
C GLU A 371 3.68 -22.17 26.77
N SER A 372 4.37 -23.24 26.38
CA SER A 372 3.77 -24.49 25.93
C SER A 372 4.74 -25.66 26.15
N ASP A 373 4.20 -26.85 26.45
CA ASP A 373 4.95 -28.09 26.72
C ASP A 373 6.12 -27.96 27.71
N GLY A 374 6.07 -27.02 28.66
CA GLY A 374 7.18 -26.76 29.59
C GLY A 374 8.36 -26.01 28.95
N LEU A 375 8.17 -25.28 27.86
CA LEU A 375 9.08 -24.25 27.34
C LEU A 375 8.43 -22.87 27.44
N SER A 376 9.23 -21.82 27.60
CA SER A 376 8.78 -20.42 27.64
C SER A 376 9.59 -19.55 26.69
N LEU A 377 8.93 -18.72 25.88
CA LEU A 377 9.49 -17.67 25.04
C LEU A 377 9.28 -16.31 25.71
N ARG A 378 10.36 -15.56 25.98
CA ARG A 378 10.29 -14.26 26.66
C ARG A 378 11.29 -13.27 26.10
N VAL A 379 11.00 -11.99 26.27
CA VAL A 379 11.95 -10.90 26.02
C VAL A 379 12.89 -10.72 27.22
N ALA A 380 14.14 -10.32 26.97
CA ALA A 380 15.12 -9.88 27.97
C ALA A 380 15.94 -8.68 27.45
N ASN A 381 16.71 -8.04 28.33
CA ASN A 381 17.70 -7.00 27.97
C ASN A 381 17.20 -5.87 27.05
N VAL A 382 16.00 -5.36 27.28
CA VAL A 382 15.41 -4.27 26.49
C VAL A 382 16.21 -2.97 26.65
N ARG A 383 16.81 -2.49 25.55
CA ARG A 383 17.64 -1.30 25.44
C ARG A 383 17.00 -0.32 24.47
N ARG A 384 16.55 0.82 25.00
CA ARG A 384 15.95 1.89 24.20
C ARG A 384 17.05 2.68 23.48
N ARG A 385 16.85 2.96 22.19
CA ARG A 385 17.66 3.86 21.36
C ARG A 385 16.76 4.94 20.77
N ARG A 386 17.37 5.92 20.10
CA ARG A 386 16.66 7.07 19.55
C ARG A 386 15.58 6.66 18.55
N ASP A 387 15.90 5.69 17.69
CA ASP A 387 15.08 5.34 16.52
C ASP A 387 14.64 3.86 16.51
N TYR A 388 15.01 3.06 17.52
CA TYR A 388 14.66 1.64 17.61
C TYR A 388 14.80 1.13 19.06
N VAL A 389 14.33 -0.10 19.31
CA VAL A 389 14.58 -0.85 20.54
C VAL A 389 15.44 -2.07 20.20
N GLU A 390 16.50 -2.28 20.97
CA GLU A 390 17.31 -3.51 20.95
C GLU A 390 16.87 -4.41 22.11
N PHE A 391 16.65 -5.70 21.89
CA PHE A 391 16.20 -6.63 22.92
C PHE A 391 16.61 -8.06 22.60
N ASP A 392 16.65 -8.91 23.62
CA ASP A 392 16.91 -10.33 23.49
C ASP A 392 15.60 -11.12 23.48
N LEU A 393 15.50 -12.13 22.63
CA LEU A 393 14.52 -13.19 22.73
C LEU A 393 15.17 -14.40 23.37
N VAL A 394 14.48 -15.00 24.33
CA VAL A 394 15.00 -16.11 25.14
C VAL A 394 13.97 -17.23 25.17
N VAL A 395 14.38 -18.42 24.75
CA VAL A 395 13.62 -19.67 24.95
C VAL A 395 14.34 -20.52 25.99
N LYS A 396 13.58 -20.93 27.01
CA LYS A 396 14.10 -21.72 28.13
C LYS A 396 13.06 -22.74 28.60
N GLY A 397 13.54 -23.85 29.15
CA GLY A 397 12.69 -24.79 29.86
C GLY A 397 12.03 -24.19 31.10
N SER A 398 10.74 -24.46 31.28
CA SER A 398 9.93 -24.17 32.46
C SER A 398 9.73 -25.45 33.27
N GLY A 399 9.86 -25.36 34.60
CA GLY A 399 9.74 -26.52 35.49
C GLY A 399 10.86 -27.55 35.32
N LYS A 400 10.51 -28.80 34.99
CA LYS A 400 11.46 -29.93 34.89
C LYS A 400 12.02 -30.17 33.48
N ARG A 401 11.45 -29.56 32.43
CA ARG A 401 11.92 -29.74 31.05
C ARG A 401 13.20 -28.92 30.85
N ARG A 402 14.20 -29.51 30.20
CA ARG A 402 15.42 -28.82 29.74
C ARG A 402 15.39 -28.75 28.22
N LEU A 403 15.70 -27.58 27.67
CA LEU A 403 15.84 -27.37 26.23
C LEU A 403 17.16 -27.99 25.77
N ARG A 404 17.10 -28.99 24.90
CA ARG A 404 18.26 -29.67 24.31
C ARG A 404 18.27 -29.61 22.79
N GLU A 405 17.12 -29.28 22.22
CA GLU A 405 16.86 -29.11 20.81
C GLU A 405 17.09 -27.66 20.36
N SER A 406 17.48 -27.49 19.09
CA SER A 406 17.59 -26.18 18.45
C SER A 406 16.23 -25.50 18.35
N VAL A 407 16.19 -24.18 18.45
CA VAL A 407 14.96 -23.39 18.27
C VAL A 407 15.06 -22.63 16.96
N ARG A 408 14.02 -22.73 16.13
CA ARG A 408 13.82 -21.85 14.97
C ARG A 408 12.97 -20.66 15.39
N PHE A 409 13.56 -19.47 15.38
CA PHE A 409 12.80 -18.23 15.53
C PHE A 409 12.24 -17.79 14.18
N HIS A 410 11.00 -17.30 14.20
CA HIS A 410 10.31 -16.69 13.06
C HIS A 410 10.04 -15.23 13.38
N TYR A 411 10.55 -14.35 12.54
CA TYR A 411 10.48 -12.90 12.69
C TYR A 411 9.53 -12.29 11.68
N HIS A 412 9.06 -11.08 11.99
CA HIS A 412 8.29 -10.28 11.05
C HIS A 412 8.95 -10.27 9.65
N PRO A 413 8.19 -10.29 8.54
CA PRO A 413 8.75 -10.35 7.19
C PRO A 413 9.70 -9.22 6.79
N THR A 414 9.82 -8.17 7.61
CA THR A 414 10.80 -7.08 7.47
C THR A 414 12.22 -7.46 7.92
N PHE A 415 12.42 -8.61 8.57
CA PHE A 415 13.73 -9.11 8.95
C PHE A 415 14.32 -9.99 7.84
N ASP A 416 15.61 -9.83 7.58
CA ASP A 416 16.41 -10.70 6.72
C ASP A 416 17.62 -11.17 7.55
N PRO A 417 17.76 -12.47 7.86
CA PRO A 417 16.86 -13.56 7.49
C PRO A 417 15.53 -13.49 8.26
N ARG A 418 14.43 -13.94 7.64
CA ARG A 418 13.08 -14.00 8.24
C ARG A 418 12.95 -15.03 9.36
N SER A 419 13.89 -15.96 9.43
CA SER A 419 13.97 -16.96 10.48
C SER A 419 15.42 -17.36 10.70
N GLU A 420 15.77 -17.74 11.91
CA GLU A 420 17.07 -18.31 12.22
C GLU A 420 16.93 -19.52 13.14
N VAL A 421 17.85 -20.46 13.02
CA VAL A 421 17.94 -21.62 13.91
C VAL A 421 19.09 -21.38 14.87
N VAL A 422 18.81 -21.46 16.17
CA VAL A 422 19.79 -21.20 17.23
C VAL A 422 19.88 -22.43 18.13
N GLU A 423 21.11 -22.90 18.35
CA GLU A 423 21.42 -24.03 19.21
C GLU A 423 21.39 -23.64 20.70
N PRO A 424 20.96 -24.54 21.60
CA PRO A 424 20.94 -24.26 23.02
C PRO A 424 22.35 -24.13 23.61
N SER A 425 22.50 -23.15 24.50
CA SER A 425 23.71 -23.02 25.33
C SER A 425 23.87 -24.22 26.28
N ALA A 426 25.06 -24.38 26.86
CA ALA A 426 25.33 -25.41 27.88
C ALA A 426 24.38 -25.35 29.10
N GLN A 427 23.69 -24.24 29.30
CA GLN A 427 22.72 -24.03 30.38
C GLN A 427 21.27 -24.37 29.98
N GLY A 428 21.04 -24.85 28.74
CA GLY A 428 19.70 -25.19 28.23
C GLY A 428 18.83 -23.97 27.94
N GLU A 429 19.47 -22.89 27.46
CA GLU A 429 18.81 -21.63 27.07
C GLU A 429 19.24 -21.28 25.65
N VAL A 430 18.27 -20.93 24.81
CA VAL A 430 18.50 -20.37 23.48
C VAL A 430 18.23 -18.87 23.52
N ARG A 431 19.14 -18.07 22.95
CA ARG A 431 19.04 -16.61 22.92
C ARG A 431 19.45 -16.04 21.58
N THR A 432 18.73 -15.02 21.14
CA THR A 432 19.08 -14.15 20.01
C THR A 432 18.75 -12.69 20.32
N THR A 433 19.43 -11.75 19.67
CA THR A 433 19.28 -10.30 19.89
C THR A 433 18.75 -9.63 18.63
N LEU A 434 17.67 -8.86 18.78
CA LEU A 434 17.00 -8.15 17.70
C LEU A 434 17.03 -6.64 17.90
N ARG A 435 16.90 -5.93 16.77
CA ARG A 435 16.66 -4.47 16.72
C ARG A 435 15.40 -4.22 15.92
N ALA A 436 14.42 -3.55 16.50
CA ALA A 436 13.14 -3.27 15.84
C ALA A 436 12.66 -1.85 16.11
N VAL A 437 11.91 -1.30 15.17
CA VAL A 437 11.30 0.05 15.28
C VAL A 437 9.84 -0.04 15.76
N GLY A 438 9.24 -1.22 15.72
CA GLY A 438 7.88 -1.48 16.16
C GLY A 438 7.70 -2.89 16.71
N ALA A 439 6.61 -3.09 17.43
CA ALA A 439 6.17 -4.38 17.95
C ALA A 439 5.63 -5.26 16.83
N PHE A 440 5.80 -6.57 17.00
CA PHE A 440 5.32 -7.61 16.10
C PHE A 440 5.25 -8.93 16.89
N THR A 441 4.63 -9.96 16.32
CA THR A 441 4.51 -11.28 16.92
C THR A 441 5.70 -12.13 16.49
N VAL A 442 6.37 -12.70 17.49
CA VAL A 442 7.48 -13.62 17.28
C VAL A 442 7.00 -15.05 17.46
N GLY A 443 7.35 -15.92 16.50
CA GLY A 443 7.21 -17.37 16.65
C GLY A 443 8.53 -18.01 17.07
N ALA A 444 8.48 -19.01 17.94
CA ALA A 444 9.60 -19.91 18.21
C ALA A 444 9.15 -21.37 18.11
N ILE A 445 9.79 -22.15 17.24
CA ILE A 445 9.43 -23.54 16.96
C ILE A 445 10.59 -24.46 17.31
N THR A 446 10.29 -25.51 18.08
CA THR A 446 11.15 -26.68 18.26
C THR A 446 10.54 -27.88 17.53
N GLU A 447 11.14 -29.08 17.63
CA GLU A 447 10.62 -30.28 16.98
C GLU A 447 9.14 -30.56 17.30
N ASN A 448 8.72 -30.33 18.56
CA ASN A 448 7.38 -30.69 19.04
C ASN A 448 6.58 -29.53 19.62
N THR A 449 7.19 -28.35 19.82
CA THR A 449 6.54 -27.24 20.53
C THR A 449 6.58 -25.97 19.69
N ARG A 450 5.46 -25.24 19.66
CA ARG A 450 5.34 -23.90 19.07
C ARG A 450 5.02 -22.90 20.18
N LEU A 451 5.71 -21.77 20.16
CA LEU A 451 5.56 -20.67 21.11
C LEU A 451 5.32 -19.38 20.32
N GLU A 452 4.45 -18.52 20.84
CA GLU A 452 4.08 -17.25 20.25
C GLU A 452 4.22 -16.13 21.29
N LEU A 453 4.83 -15.01 20.90
CA LEU A 453 4.97 -13.84 21.77
C LEU A 453 4.63 -12.56 21.02
N ASP A 454 3.55 -11.89 21.43
CA ASP A 454 3.18 -10.55 20.94
C ASP A 454 3.96 -9.48 21.72
N LEU A 455 4.85 -8.77 21.04
CA LEU A 455 5.67 -7.72 21.66
C LEU A 455 4.86 -6.47 22.04
N ALA A 456 3.66 -6.27 21.49
CA ALA A 456 2.79 -5.13 21.82
C ALA A 456 2.18 -5.26 23.22
N GLU A 457 2.06 -6.49 23.72
CA GLU A 457 1.52 -6.81 25.05
C GLU A 457 2.58 -6.73 26.15
N ASP A 458 3.88 -6.69 25.82
CA ASP A 458 4.95 -6.70 26.81
C ASP A 458 5.26 -5.29 27.35
N PRO A 459 4.95 -4.98 28.62
CA PRO A 459 5.04 -3.63 29.18
C PRO A 459 6.47 -3.09 29.32
N ARG A 460 7.50 -3.91 29.08
CA ARG A 460 8.91 -3.48 29.11
C ARG A 460 9.24 -2.57 27.93
N PHE A 461 8.52 -2.71 26.83
CA PHE A 461 8.66 -1.84 25.67
C PHE A 461 7.99 -0.48 25.87
N PRO A 462 8.59 0.60 25.35
CA PRO A 462 7.97 1.92 25.42
C PRO A 462 6.65 1.94 24.61
N LYS A 463 5.69 2.77 25.04
CA LYS A 463 4.36 2.86 24.42
C LYS A 463 4.43 3.07 22.90
N TRP A 464 5.32 3.94 22.42
CA TRP A 464 5.49 4.18 20.98
C TRP A 464 5.94 2.96 20.17
N PHE A 465 6.60 1.99 20.82
CA PHE A 465 7.02 0.74 20.18
C PHE A 465 5.88 -0.28 20.18
N ARG A 466 5.05 -0.30 21.23
CA ARG A 466 3.90 -1.21 21.34
C ARG A 466 2.72 -0.80 20.47
N ASP A 467 2.58 0.50 20.22
CA ASP A 467 1.49 1.10 19.44
C ASP A 467 1.88 1.32 17.95
N SER A 468 3.00 0.73 17.49
CA SER A 468 3.63 0.99 16.18
C SER A 468 2.94 0.35 14.99
#